data_AF-I1CIV7-F1
#
_entry.id   AF-I1CIV7-F1
#
_cell.length_a   1.000
_cell.length_b   1.000
_cell.length_c   1.000
_cell.angle_alpha   90.00
_cell.angle_beta   90.00
_cell.angle_gamma   90.00
#
_symmetry.space_group_name_H-M   'P 1'
#
loop_
_entity.id
_entity.type
_entity.pdbx_description
1 polymer ?
#
loop_
_entity_poly.entity_id
_entity_poly.type
_entity_poly.pdbx_seq_one_letter_code
_entity_poly.pdbx_strand_id
1 'polypeptide(L)'
;MLAKEGFQVYLLDEFRTSSLCPSCQNGELETFKKVQNPRPYQREKYSVVDRHGLLRCKNQQHLKVVTSTIEATDKVSLHRLWNHDMAATLDFRHIFFSLRANGERPERFCKSKKPLSTGSKRKNMSSSSASTSQPTKRPNNPLWLQLH
;
A
#
# COMPACT_ATOMS: atom_id res chain seq x y z
N MET A 1 -6.99 -4.46 25.52
CA MET A 1 -6.51 -3.22 26.15
C MET A 1 -7.41 -2.06 25.75
N LEU A 2 -7.61 -1.73 24.47
CA LEU A 2 -8.49 -0.61 24.09
C LEU A 2 -10.00 -0.90 24.19
N ALA A 3 -10.45 -2.05 23.67
CA ALA A 3 -11.87 -2.42 23.76
C ALA A 3 -12.38 -2.62 25.20
N LYS A 4 -11.49 -3.02 26.11
CA LYS A 4 -11.81 -3.19 27.54
C LYS A 4 -12.09 -1.86 28.24
N GLU A 5 -11.49 -0.78 27.75
CA GLU A 5 -11.72 0.59 28.23
C GLU A 5 -12.91 1.27 27.52
N GLY A 6 -13.71 0.52 26.75
CA GLY A 6 -14.90 1.04 26.06
C GLY A 6 -14.63 1.73 24.72
N PHE A 7 -13.40 1.71 24.20
CA PHE A 7 -13.12 2.25 22.86
C PHE A 7 -13.61 1.30 21.77
N GLN A 8 -14.23 1.89 20.74
CA GLN A 8 -14.57 1.13 19.54
C GLN A 8 -13.32 0.86 18.71
N VAL A 9 -12.99 -0.42 18.52
CA VAL A 9 -11.81 -0.88 17.80
C VAL A 9 -12.23 -1.45 16.45
N TYR A 10 -11.55 -1.01 15.40
CA TYR A 10 -11.76 -1.50 14.03
C TYR A 10 -10.46 -2.05 13.48
N LEU A 11 -10.56 -3.10 12.66
CA LEU A 11 -9.44 -3.61 11.89
C LEU A 11 -9.50 -3.04 10.47
N LEU A 12 -8.41 -2.41 10.04
CA LEU A 12 -8.27 -1.86 8.68
C LEU A 12 -7.14 -2.58 7.94
N ASP A 13 -7.32 -2.86 6.66
CA ASP A 13 -6.23 -3.35 5.79
C ASP A 13 -5.17 -2.24 5.65
N GLU A 14 -3.92 -2.57 5.93
CA GLU A 14 -2.74 -1.68 5.86
C GLU A 14 -2.23 -1.47 4.43
N PHE A 15 -2.79 -2.15 3.42
CA PHE A 15 -2.25 -2.11 2.07
C PHE A 15 -1.92 -0.69 1.57
N ARG A 16 -0.61 -0.47 1.33
CA ARG A 16 0.02 0.77 0.84
C ARG A 16 -0.09 2.02 1.73
N THR A 17 -0.61 1.94 2.95
CA THR A 17 -0.80 3.13 3.81
C THR A 17 0.52 3.84 4.19
N SER A 18 1.63 3.12 4.32
CA SER A 18 2.93 3.75 4.60
C SER A 18 3.74 4.12 3.36
N SER A 19 3.31 3.66 2.19
CA SER A 19 4.01 3.85 0.91
C SER A 19 3.45 5.04 0.12
N LEU A 20 2.31 5.57 0.54
CA LEU A 20 1.59 6.63 -0.13
C LEU A 20 1.70 7.94 0.66
N CYS A 21 1.75 9.06 -0.06
CA CYS A 21 1.83 10.37 0.55
C CYS A 21 0.43 10.79 1.02
N PRO A 22 0.24 11.11 2.31
CA PRO A 22 -1.09 11.50 2.82
C PRO A 22 -1.61 12.82 2.26
N SER A 23 -0.72 13.69 1.77
CA SER A 23 -1.11 15.00 1.23
C SER A 23 -1.24 15.04 -0.29
N CYS A 24 -0.74 14.04 -1.00
CA CYS A 24 -0.80 14.00 -2.46
C CYS A 24 -1.81 12.94 -2.89
N GLN A 25 -2.62 13.22 -3.90
CA GLN A 25 -3.62 12.25 -4.37
C GLN A 25 -2.94 10.98 -4.95
N ASN A 26 -1.86 11.16 -5.71
CA ASN A 26 -1.15 10.07 -6.41
C ASN A 26 0.34 10.02 -6.03
N GLY A 27 0.74 10.65 -4.92
CA GLY A 27 2.14 10.69 -4.51
C GLY A 27 2.55 9.40 -3.80
N GLU A 28 3.68 8.84 -4.22
CA GLU A 28 4.36 7.76 -3.47
C GLU A 28 5.45 8.34 -2.57
N LEU A 29 5.73 7.61 -1.49
CA LEU A 29 6.83 7.86 -0.58
C LEU A 29 8.01 6.93 -0.90
N GLU A 30 9.22 7.42 -0.64
CA GLU A 30 10.44 6.61 -0.75
C GLU A 30 11.44 6.90 0.37
N THR A 31 12.24 5.88 0.67
CA THR A 31 13.43 6.01 1.49
C THR A 31 14.52 6.70 0.69
N PHE A 32 15.17 7.70 1.29
CA PHE A 32 16.21 8.48 0.61
C PHE A 32 17.46 8.70 1.46
N LYS A 33 17.32 8.66 2.80
CA LYS A 33 18.41 8.98 3.71
C LYS A 33 19.18 7.72 4.04
N LYS A 34 20.47 7.72 3.72
CA LYS A 34 21.44 6.71 4.15
C LYS A 34 22.10 7.12 5.45
N VAL A 35 22.33 6.16 6.34
CA VAL A 35 23.00 6.36 7.63
C VAL A 35 23.99 5.24 7.88
N GLN A 36 25.01 5.50 8.71
CA GLN A 36 25.86 4.42 9.20
C GLN A 36 25.01 3.38 9.92
N ASN A 37 25.30 2.10 9.72
CA ASN A 37 24.53 1.03 10.32
C ASN A 37 24.54 1.16 11.86
N PRO A 38 23.37 1.30 12.50
CA PRO A 38 23.28 1.45 13.94
C PRO A 38 23.80 0.21 14.69
N ARG A 39 23.84 -0.96 14.04
CA ARG A 39 24.35 -2.22 14.61
C ARG A 39 25.87 -2.31 14.36
N PRO A 40 26.73 -2.07 15.37
CA PRO A 40 28.17 -1.97 15.16
C PRO A 40 28.78 -3.25 14.54
N TYR A 41 28.33 -4.41 15.00
CA TYR A 41 28.76 -5.73 14.52
C TYR A 41 28.39 -6.03 13.06
N GLN A 42 27.50 -5.23 12.44
CA GLN A 42 27.15 -5.39 11.04
C GLN A 42 27.89 -4.40 10.13
N ARG A 43 28.65 -3.45 10.68
CA ARG A 43 29.27 -2.38 9.89
C ARG A 43 30.36 -2.85 8.95
N GLU A 44 31.02 -3.97 9.26
CA GLU A 44 32.04 -4.56 8.39
C GLU A 44 31.44 -5.00 7.05
N LYS A 45 30.27 -5.66 7.08
CA LYS A 45 29.58 -6.16 5.88
C LYS A 45 28.58 -5.14 5.29
N TYR A 46 27.91 -4.38 6.14
CA TYR A 46 26.87 -3.42 5.79
C TYR A 46 27.11 -2.11 6.55
N SER A 47 28.08 -1.33 6.08
CA SER A 47 28.52 -0.09 6.76
C SER A 47 27.46 1.01 6.73
N VAL A 48 26.68 1.08 5.66
CA VAL A 48 25.65 2.10 5.41
C VAL A 48 24.34 1.41 5.07
N VAL A 49 23.25 1.87 5.70
CA VAL A 49 21.89 1.34 5.51
C VAL A 49 20.90 2.48 5.28
N ASP A 50 19.77 2.16 4.66
CA ASP A 50 18.68 3.12 4.48
C ASP A 50 17.95 3.37 5.79
N ARG A 51 17.63 4.63 6.07
CA ARG A 51 16.79 5.03 7.21
C ARG A 51 15.32 4.92 6.81
N HIS A 52 14.70 3.78 7.12
CA HIS A 52 13.31 3.49 6.74
C HIS A 52 12.26 4.38 7.42
N GLY A 53 12.53 4.93 8.61
CA GLY A 53 11.56 5.75 9.34
C GLY A 53 11.35 7.16 8.80
N LEU A 54 12.21 7.64 7.88
CA LEU A 54 12.12 8.97 7.29
C LEU A 54 11.99 8.86 5.76
N LEU A 55 10.82 9.26 5.26
CA LEU A 55 10.45 9.17 3.86
C LEU A 55 10.37 10.54 3.22
N ARG A 56 10.56 10.60 1.90
CA ARG A 56 10.27 11.79 1.08
C ARG A 56 9.18 11.49 0.07
N CYS A 57 8.36 12.48 -0.24
CA CYS A 57 7.39 12.38 -1.33
C CYS A 57 8.10 12.49 -2.68
N LYS A 58 7.83 11.52 -3.58
CA LYS A 58 8.35 11.55 -4.96
C LYS A 58 7.69 12.63 -5.82
N ASN A 59 6.48 13.06 -5.47
CA ASN A 59 5.75 14.03 -6.26
C ASN A 59 6.41 15.42 -6.20
N GLN A 60 6.98 15.85 -7.33
CA GLN A 60 7.68 17.12 -7.48
C GLN A 60 6.75 18.34 -7.44
N GLN A 61 5.44 18.16 -7.71
CA GLN A 61 4.46 19.25 -7.67
C GLN A 61 4.21 19.77 -6.24
N HIS A 62 4.66 19.04 -5.22
CA HIS A 62 4.55 19.42 -3.80
C HIS A 62 5.89 19.74 -3.15
N LEU A 63 6.89 20.12 -3.94
CA LEU A 63 8.13 20.70 -3.42
C LEU A 63 7.79 21.98 -2.64
N LYS A 64 8.23 22.06 -1.39
CA LYS A 64 8.20 23.33 -0.64
C LYS A 64 9.40 24.14 -1.09
N VAL A 65 9.15 25.27 -1.75
CA VAL A 65 10.21 26.25 -2.01
C VAL A 65 10.60 26.85 -0.67
N VAL A 66 11.81 26.56 -0.21
CA VAL A 66 12.38 27.21 0.97
C VAL A 66 13.36 28.25 0.45
N THR A 67 12.98 29.52 0.56
CA THR A 67 13.92 30.63 0.43
C THR A 67 14.72 30.70 1.72
N SER A 68 15.93 30.14 1.73
CA SER A 68 16.88 30.43 2.80
C SER A 68 17.33 31.89 2.67
N THR A 69 17.11 32.66 3.73
CA THR A 69 17.60 34.05 3.92
C THR A 69 19.10 34.08 4.19
N ILE A 70 19.88 33.53 3.27
CA ILE A 70 21.32 33.75 3.19
C ILE A 70 21.56 34.14 1.75
N GLU A 71 21.65 35.44 1.54
CA GLU A 71 22.05 36.17 0.33
C GLU A 71 21.53 35.63 -1.02
N ALA A 72 20.71 36.45 -1.67
CA ALA A 72 19.98 36.14 -2.89
C ALA A 72 20.83 35.41 -3.95
N THR A 73 20.62 34.10 -4.13
CA THR A 73 20.61 33.46 -5.46
C THR A 73 20.02 32.04 -5.52
N ASP A 74 19.99 31.23 -4.44
CA ASP A 74 19.56 29.82 -4.56
C ASP A 74 18.21 29.49 -3.90
N LYS A 75 17.14 29.46 -4.70
CA LYS A 75 15.85 28.87 -4.30
C LYS A 75 16.00 27.35 -4.26
N VAL A 76 16.18 26.77 -3.07
CA VAL A 76 16.20 25.30 -2.91
C VAL A 76 14.77 24.78 -2.74
N SER A 77 14.32 24.02 -3.73
CA SER A 77 13.07 23.27 -3.66
C SER A 77 13.27 22.00 -2.82
N LEU A 78 12.58 21.88 -1.69
CA LEU A 78 12.69 20.73 -0.80
C LEU A 78 11.47 19.80 -0.91
N HIS A 79 11.74 18.50 -0.99
CA HIS A 79 10.70 17.48 -0.91
C HIS A 79 10.00 17.52 0.44
N ARG A 80 8.68 17.29 0.44
CA ARG A 80 7.95 17.05 1.68
C ARG A 80 8.44 15.74 2.31
N LEU A 81 8.80 15.83 3.58
CA LEU A 81 9.26 14.70 4.39
C LEU A 81 8.14 14.17 5.28
N TRP A 82 8.18 12.87 5.53
CA TRP A 82 7.22 12.17 6.39
C TRP A 82 7.96 11.20 7.31
N ASN A 83 7.53 11.13 8.57
CA ASN A 83 7.79 9.95 9.37
C ASN A 83 6.90 8.80 8.83
N HIS A 84 7.45 7.60 8.70
CA HIS A 84 6.75 6.43 8.14
C HIS A 84 5.44 6.13 8.88
N ASP A 85 5.46 6.13 10.21
CA ASP A 85 4.29 5.80 11.05
C ASP A 85 3.24 6.90 11.01
N MET A 86 3.68 8.17 10.96
CA MET A 86 2.78 9.29 10.74
C MET A 86 2.08 9.21 9.39
N ALA A 87 2.79 8.83 8.33
CA ALA A 87 2.18 8.65 7.01
C ALA A 87 1.11 7.56 7.05
N ALA A 88 1.45 6.38 7.59
CA ALA A 88 0.51 5.27 7.74
C ALA A 88 -0.73 5.66 8.57
N THR A 89 -0.53 6.36 9.70
CA THR A 89 -1.63 6.79 10.58
C THR A 89 -2.59 7.76 9.88
N LEU A 90 -2.06 8.71 9.12
CA LEU A 90 -2.89 9.66 8.36
C LEU A 90 -3.66 8.97 7.23
N ASP A 91 -3.05 7.99 6.57
CA ASP A 91 -3.72 7.21 5.52
C ASP A 91 -4.78 6.26 6.08
N PHE A 92 -4.55 5.66 7.26
CA PHE A 92 -5.59 4.92 7.99
C PHE A 92 -6.78 5.82 8.34
N ARG A 93 -6.50 7.04 8.81
CA ARG A 93 -7.54 8.04 9.08
C ARG A 93 -8.34 8.37 7.82
N HIS A 94 -7.68 8.50 6.67
CA HIS A 94 -8.36 8.75 5.40
C HIS A 94 -9.28 7.59 5.01
N ILE A 95 -8.78 6.34 5.05
CA ILE A 95 -9.58 5.13 4.82
C ILE A 95 -10.82 5.09 5.74
N PHE A 96 -10.60 5.32 7.03
CA PHE A 96 -11.66 5.27 8.04
C PHE A 96 -12.77 6.28 7.75
N PHE A 97 -12.41 7.53 7.39
CA PHE A 97 -13.42 8.53 7.06
C PHE A 97 -14.16 8.24 5.77
N SER A 98 -13.48 7.73 4.75
CA SER A 98 -14.15 7.32 3.51
C SER A 98 -15.15 6.18 3.75
N LEU A 99 -14.80 5.20 4.60
CA LEU A 99 -15.73 4.15 5.01
C LEU A 99 -16.93 4.70 5.77
N ARG A 100 -16.74 5.70 6.64
CA ARG A 100 -17.87 6.33 7.35
C ARG A 100 -18.74 7.20 6.46
N ALA A 101 -18.16 7.90 5.50
CA ALA A 101 -18.89 8.82 4.63
C ALA A 101 -19.64 8.07 3.51
N ASN A 102 -18.96 7.11 2.87
CA ASN A 102 -19.43 6.52 1.61
C ASN A 102 -19.57 5.00 1.69
N GLY A 103 -19.16 4.36 2.79
CA GLY A 103 -19.12 2.89 2.89
C GLY A 103 -17.98 2.24 2.10
N GLU A 104 -17.12 3.02 1.46
CA GLU A 104 -16.12 2.54 0.51
C GLU A 104 -14.69 2.92 0.90
N ARG A 105 -13.74 2.03 0.58
CA ARG A 105 -12.30 2.27 0.72
C ARG A 105 -11.80 3.03 -0.52
N PRO A 106 -11.00 4.10 -0.37
CA PRO A 106 -10.47 4.82 -1.52
C PRO A 106 -9.64 3.92 -2.42
N GLU A 107 -9.83 4.06 -3.74
CA GLU A 107 -9.23 3.20 -4.76
C GLU A 107 -7.71 3.08 -4.65
N ARG A 108 -7.01 4.19 -4.32
CA ARG A 108 -5.55 4.21 -4.13
C ARG A 108 -5.04 3.25 -3.05
N PHE A 109 -5.90 2.84 -2.11
CA PHE A 109 -5.59 1.89 -1.05
C PHE A 109 -6.17 0.50 -1.31
N CYS A 110 -6.77 0.27 -2.49
CA CYS A 110 -7.26 -1.04 -2.90
C CYS A 110 -6.17 -1.82 -3.63
N LYS A 111 -6.14 -3.14 -3.43
CA LYS A 111 -5.32 -4.03 -4.26
C LYS A 111 -5.93 -4.05 -5.65
N SER A 112 -5.08 -3.96 -6.69
CA SER A 112 -5.58 -4.11 -8.06
C SER A 112 -6.29 -5.46 -8.17
N LYS A 113 -7.55 -5.44 -8.61
CA LYS A 113 -8.24 -6.67 -8.97
C LYS A 113 -7.50 -7.21 -10.18
N LYS A 114 -6.87 -8.39 -10.08
CA LYS A 114 -6.47 -9.11 -11.30
C LYS A 114 -7.74 -9.20 -12.14
N PRO A 115 -7.73 -8.84 -13.44
CA PRO A 115 -8.87 -9.14 -14.28
C PRO A 115 -9.11 -10.65 -14.14
N LEU A 116 -10.32 -11.02 -13.74
CA LEU A 116 -10.77 -12.39 -13.77
C LEU A 116 -10.45 -12.87 -15.19
N SER A 117 -9.57 -13.86 -15.33
CA SER A 117 -9.19 -14.33 -16.66
C SER A 117 -10.47 -14.79 -17.35
N THR A 118 -10.96 -13.99 -18.29
CA THR A 118 -11.98 -14.44 -19.22
C THR A 118 -11.36 -15.62 -19.93
N GLY A 119 -11.91 -16.80 -19.68
CA GLY A 119 -11.36 -18.08 -20.12
C GLY A 119 -10.89 -17.97 -21.57
N SER A 120 -9.61 -18.29 -21.77
CA SER A 120 -9.01 -18.38 -23.09
C SER A 120 -9.93 -19.24 -23.97
N LYS A 121 -10.51 -18.63 -25.01
CA LYS A 121 -11.27 -19.32 -26.05
C LYS A 121 -10.34 -20.40 -26.61
N ARG A 122 -10.57 -21.67 -26.22
CA ARG A 122 -9.92 -22.82 -26.87
C ARG A 122 -10.22 -22.70 -28.37
N LYS A 123 -9.19 -22.47 -29.18
CA LYS A 123 -9.26 -22.70 -30.62
C LYS A 123 -9.67 -24.16 -30.82
N ASN A 124 -10.82 -24.38 -31.45
CA ASN A 124 -11.19 -25.68 -31.99
C ASN A 124 -10.14 -26.05 -33.04
N MET A 125 -9.23 -26.96 -32.69
CA MET A 125 -8.51 -27.76 -33.67
C MET A 125 -9.39 -28.96 -33.96
N SER A 126 -9.89 -29.02 -35.18
CA SER A 126 -10.57 -30.19 -35.74
C SER A 126 -9.55 -31.32 -35.86
N SER A 127 -9.67 -32.35 -35.04
CA SER A 127 -9.12 -33.67 -35.36
C SER A 127 -10.10 -34.75 -34.92
N SER A 128 -10.52 -35.52 -35.90
CA SER A 128 -11.42 -36.66 -35.83
C SER A 128 -10.83 -37.77 -34.97
N SER A 129 -11.60 -38.31 -34.03
CA SER A 129 -11.85 -39.76 -33.81
C SER A 129 -12.35 -40.03 -32.38
N ALA A 130 -13.17 -41.09 -32.31
CA ALA A 130 -14.09 -41.43 -31.24
C ALA A 130 -13.44 -41.85 -29.91
N SER A 131 -14.12 -41.61 -28.78
CA SER A 131 -14.66 -42.66 -27.88
C SER A 131 -15.12 -42.12 -26.53
N THR A 132 -16.37 -42.46 -26.22
CA THR A 132 -17.18 -42.50 -24.98
C THR A 132 -16.49 -42.33 -23.61
N SER A 133 -17.00 -41.40 -22.77
CA SER A 133 -17.33 -41.63 -21.34
C SER A 133 -17.99 -40.40 -20.68
N GLN A 134 -19.01 -40.65 -19.83
CA GLN A 134 -19.91 -39.66 -19.21
C GLN A 134 -19.29 -38.86 -18.04
N PRO A 135 -19.84 -37.67 -17.70
CA PRO A 135 -19.32 -36.80 -16.64
C PRO A 135 -19.94 -37.09 -15.26
N THR A 136 -19.11 -37.26 -14.22
CA THR A 136 -19.55 -37.26 -12.83
C THR A 136 -19.54 -35.84 -12.26
N LYS A 137 -20.73 -35.33 -11.91
CA LYS A 137 -20.94 -34.07 -11.19
C LYS A 137 -20.49 -34.25 -9.73
N ARG A 138 -19.66 -33.33 -9.20
CA ARG A 138 -19.49 -33.13 -7.76
C ARG A 138 -20.02 -31.74 -7.37
N PRO A 139 -20.94 -31.63 -6.40
CA PRO A 139 -21.51 -30.34 -6.01
C PRO A 139 -20.60 -29.55 -5.05
N ASN A 140 -20.62 -28.22 -5.21
CA ASN A 140 -20.06 -27.23 -4.30
C ASN A 140 -20.80 -27.26 -2.95
N ASN A 141 -20.05 -27.20 -1.84
CA ASN A 141 -20.61 -27.05 -0.50
C ASN A 141 -20.16 -25.71 0.13
N PRO A 142 -21.08 -24.79 0.48
CA PRO A 142 -20.79 -23.61 1.28
C PRO A 142 -21.25 -23.83 2.72
N LEU A 143 -20.31 -24.04 3.64
CA LEU A 143 -20.58 -24.11 5.08
C LEU A 143 -19.46 -23.39 5.81
N TRP A 144 -19.70 -22.14 6.20
CA TRP A 144 -19.19 -21.52 7.44
C TRP A 144 -20.00 -20.24 7.68
N LEU A 145 -21.26 -20.45 8.07
CA LEU A 145 -22.08 -19.48 8.79
C LEU A 145 -22.05 -19.86 10.27
N GLN A 146 -22.00 -18.82 11.11
CA GLN A 146 -22.24 -18.79 12.56
C GLN A 146 -21.22 -19.44 13.48
N LEU A 147 -20.54 -18.58 14.25
CA LEU A 147 -20.39 -18.79 15.70
C LEU A 147 -20.75 -17.49 16.42
N HIS A 148 -21.56 -17.67 17.46
CA HIS A 148 -22.04 -16.68 18.43
C HIS A 148 -20.91 -16.00 19.20
#